data_AF-A0A3C7Z7A2-F1
#
_entry.id   AF-A0A3C7Z7A2-F1
#
_cell.length_a   1.000
_cell.length_b   1.000
_cell.length_c   1.000
_cell.angle_alpha   90.00
_cell.angle_beta   90.00
_cell.angle_gamma   90.00
#
_symmetry.space_group_name_H-M   'P 1'
#
loop_
_entity.id
_entity.type
_entity.pdbx_description
1 polymer ?
#
loop_
_entity_poly.entity_id
_entity_poly.type
_entity_poly.pdbx_seq_one_letter_code
_entity_poly.pdbx_strand_id
1 'polypeptide(L)'
;KYYAIFLAFTPFVLYLLRRGWWYVGIAISFAVWCLFPLSPLPEYQSQPISWQLIFMSGFVIGFYWENITTRWRSLSLQVRHGIRTGLVIAFIITAALSFGLVFGHMLGGEMGSRIDALHHGVEQYFQKDRLSFARIILGAIWFWALFVLFRRYEAWLVKKFGWLLLRFGSNSLYAYTLSAFVIFFTHLIVTPNEVDALWLNLLISVSAIAIVFGGIRTKFLMNIIPR
;
A
#
# COMPACT_ATOMS: atom_id res chain seq x y z
N LYS A 1 0.58 -7.81 12.48
CA LYS A 1 0.71 -9.26 12.78
C LYS A 1 1.31 -10.04 11.61
N TYR A 2 0.78 -9.96 10.39
CA TYR A 2 1.23 -10.78 9.25
C TYR A 2 2.64 -10.48 8.69
N TYR A 3 3.14 -9.25 8.84
CA TYR A 3 4.46 -8.85 8.35
C TYR A 3 5.63 -9.64 8.95
N ALA A 4 5.51 -10.07 10.21
CA ALA A 4 6.55 -10.86 10.88
C ALA A 4 6.78 -12.22 10.22
N ILE A 5 5.72 -12.84 9.68
CA ILE A 5 5.81 -14.10 8.94
C ILE A 5 6.69 -13.89 7.70
N PHE A 6 6.42 -12.82 6.94
CA PHE A 6 7.18 -12.53 5.74
C PHE A 6 8.65 -12.24 6.04
N LEU A 7 8.92 -11.48 7.12
CA LEU A 7 10.27 -11.23 7.61
C LEU A 7 11.01 -12.52 7.96
N ALA A 8 10.35 -13.48 8.59
CA ALA A 8 10.97 -14.76 8.94
C ALA A 8 11.48 -15.54 7.72
N PHE A 9 10.84 -15.38 6.55
CA PHE A 9 11.27 -15.99 5.29
C PHE A 9 12.30 -15.15 4.51
N THR A 10 12.54 -13.88 4.89
CA THR A 10 13.50 -13.02 4.17
C THR A 10 14.93 -13.56 4.12
N PRO A 11 15.50 -14.24 5.14
CA PRO A 11 16.86 -14.77 5.05
C PRO A 11 16.98 -15.83 3.93
N PHE A 12 15.96 -16.67 3.76
CA PHE A 12 15.91 -17.67 2.70
C PHE A 12 15.83 -17.01 1.31
N VAL A 13 14.94 -16.04 1.15
CA VAL A 13 14.82 -15.31 -0.13
C VAL A 13 16.09 -14.52 -0.43
N LEU A 14 16.72 -13.91 0.58
CA LEU A 14 18.00 -13.21 0.43
C LEU A 14 19.12 -14.16 -0.02
N TYR A 15 19.15 -15.38 0.51
CA TYR A 15 20.08 -16.42 0.06
C TYR A 15 19.88 -16.75 -1.42
N LEU A 16 18.63 -16.94 -1.87
CA LEU A 16 18.32 -17.15 -3.30
C LEU A 16 18.76 -15.97 -4.16
N LEU A 17 18.49 -14.73 -3.70
CA LEU A 17 18.86 -13.50 -4.39
C LEU A 17 20.38 -13.36 -4.57
N ARG A 18 21.16 -13.68 -3.53
CA ARG A 18 22.63 -13.68 -3.60
C ARG A 18 23.17 -14.68 -4.62
N ARG A 19 22.46 -15.77 -4.90
CA ARG A 19 22.78 -16.75 -5.95
C ARG A 19 22.23 -16.40 -7.33
N GLY A 20 21.51 -15.28 -7.47
CA GLY A 20 20.83 -14.90 -8.71
C GLY A 20 19.53 -15.65 -8.99
N TRP A 21 19.04 -16.45 -8.04
CA TRP A 21 17.83 -17.28 -8.17
C TRP A 21 16.55 -16.53 -7.78
N TRP A 22 16.46 -15.26 -8.14
CA TRP A 22 15.32 -14.40 -7.81
C TRP A 22 14.01 -14.97 -8.39
N TYR A 23 14.07 -15.54 -9.59
CA TYR A 23 12.92 -16.14 -10.28
C TYR A 23 12.38 -17.36 -9.53
N VAL A 24 13.22 -18.11 -8.81
CA VAL A 24 12.78 -19.22 -7.95
C VAL A 24 11.95 -18.69 -6.78
N GLY A 25 12.44 -17.64 -6.12
CA GLY A 25 11.71 -17.00 -5.02
C GLY A 25 10.35 -16.46 -5.47
N ILE A 26 10.30 -15.79 -6.62
CA ILE A 26 9.05 -15.30 -7.22
C ILE A 26 8.15 -16.45 -7.67
N ALA A 27 8.68 -17.51 -8.27
CA ALA A 27 7.89 -18.66 -8.71
C ALA A 27 7.23 -19.38 -7.53
N ILE A 28 7.97 -19.60 -6.43
CA ILE A 28 7.41 -20.17 -5.19
C ILE A 28 6.34 -19.25 -4.62
N SER A 29 6.62 -17.95 -4.55
CA SER A 29 5.68 -16.94 -4.08
C SER A 29 4.41 -16.92 -4.93
N PHE A 30 4.54 -16.99 -6.25
CA PHE A 30 3.40 -17.05 -7.17
C PHE A 30 2.62 -18.37 -7.02
N ALA A 31 3.30 -19.50 -6.86
CA ALA A 31 2.65 -20.78 -6.60
C ALA A 31 1.83 -20.74 -5.31
N VAL A 32 2.37 -20.20 -4.21
CA VAL A 32 1.64 -20.01 -2.95
C VAL A 32 0.42 -19.11 -3.16
N TRP A 33 0.55 -18.03 -3.92
CA TRP A 33 -0.57 -17.14 -4.24
C TRP A 33 -1.67 -17.87 -5.05
N CYS A 34 -1.31 -18.73 -5.99
CA CYS A 34 -2.26 -19.58 -6.73
C CYS A 34 -3.03 -20.57 -5.84
N LEU A 35 -2.49 -20.92 -4.66
CA LEU A 35 -3.16 -21.77 -3.68
C LEU A 35 -4.19 -21.01 -2.83
N PHE A 36 -4.30 -19.67 -2.95
CA PHE A 36 -5.26 -18.87 -2.19
C PHE A 36 -6.71 -19.40 -2.27
N PRO A 37 -7.26 -19.79 -3.44
CA PRO A 37 -8.61 -20.34 -3.54
C PRO A 37 -8.81 -21.67 -2.77
N LEU A 38 -7.72 -22.36 -2.45
CA LEU A 38 -7.72 -23.61 -1.68
C LEU A 38 -7.52 -23.37 -0.17
N SER A 39 -7.42 -22.11 0.26
CA SER A 39 -7.19 -21.80 1.67
C SER A 39 -8.39 -22.25 2.52
N PRO A 40 -8.19 -23.08 3.55
CA PRO A 40 -9.27 -23.50 4.44
C PRO A 40 -9.67 -22.39 5.43
N LEU A 41 -8.92 -21.28 5.45
CA LEU A 41 -9.12 -20.17 6.37
C LEU A 41 -10.09 -19.13 5.78
N PRO A 42 -10.89 -18.45 6.63
CA PRO A 42 -11.70 -17.31 6.20
C PRO A 42 -10.85 -16.27 5.46
N GLU A 43 -11.42 -15.59 4.46
CA GLU A 43 -10.69 -14.67 3.56
C GLU A 43 -9.83 -13.64 4.31
N TYR A 44 -10.35 -13.08 5.40
CA TYR A 44 -9.64 -12.08 6.21
C TYR A 44 -8.39 -12.64 6.93
N GLN A 45 -8.32 -13.96 7.14
CA GLN A 45 -7.15 -14.63 7.74
C GLN A 45 -6.19 -15.20 6.67
N SER A 46 -6.66 -15.38 5.44
CA SER A 46 -5.88 -15.88 4.30
C SER A 46 -4.94 -14.84 3.68
N GLN A 47 -4.95 -13.60 4.17
CA GLN A 47 -4.08 -12.50 3.70
C GLN A 47 -2.59 -12.87 3.58
N PRO A 48 -1.97 -13.67 4.48
CA PRO A 48 -0.57 -14.07 4.30
C PRO A 48 -0.28 -14.83 3.00
N ILE A 49 -1.25 -15.61 2.50
CA ILE A 49 -1.09 -16.41 1.28
C ILE A 49 -1.08 -15.51 0.04
N SER A 50 -1.94 -14.49 0.02
CA SER A 50 -2.04 -13.56 -1.10
C SER A 50 -0.99 -12.44 -1.04
N TRP A 51 -0.80 -11.80 0.13
CA TRP A 51 0.03 -10.61 0.28
C TRP A 51 1.54 -10.88 0.24
N GLN A 52 1.96 -12.10 0.54
CA GLN A 52 3.37 -12.47 0.41
C GLN A 52 3.88 -12.26 -1.02
N LEU A 53 3.04 -12.35 -2.04
CA LEU A 53 3.43 -12.10 -3.44
C LEU A 53 3.93 -10.66 -3.65
N ILE A 54 3.19 -9.68 -3.14
CA ILE A 54 3.59 -8.28 -3.24
C ILE A 54 4.83 -8.02 -2.38
N PHE A 55 4.88 -8.58 -1.17
CA PHE A 55 6.02 -8.41 -0.28
C PHE A 55 7.31 -8.97 -0.91
N MET A 56 7.30 -10.21 -1.38
CA MET A 56 8.48 -10.86 -1.97
C MET A 56 8.88 -10.18 -3.28
N SER A 57 7.92 -9.76 -4.10
CA SER A 57 8.19 -8.96 -5.31
C SER A 57 8.86 -7.62 -4.97
N GLY A 58 8.34 -6.91 -3.97
CA GLY A 58 8.94 -5.67 -3.47
C GLY A 58 10.35 -5.88 -2.92
N PHE A 59 10.59 -6.98 -2.19
CA PHE A 59 11.90 -7.35 -1.67
C PHE A 59 12.93 -7.62 -2.79
N VAL A 60 12.53 -8.35 -3.83
CA VAL A 60 13.36 -8.62 -5.02
C VAL A 60 13.67 -7.32 -5.77
N ILE A 61 12.67 -6.45 -5.98
CA ILE A 61 12.85 -5.12 -6.59
C ILE A 61 13.84 -4.28 -5.78
N GLY A 62 13.69 -4.26 -4.45
CA GLY A 62 14.58 -3.55 -3.55
C GLY A 62 16.02 -4.06 -3.59
N PHE A 63 16.22 -5.38 -3.63
CA PHE A 63 17.55 -5.99 -3.74
C PHE A 63 18.27 -5.59 -5.04
N TYR A 64 17.56 -5.53 -6.16
CA TYR A 64 18.12 -5.13 -7.46
C TYR A 64 17.94 -3.65 -7.79
N TRP A 65 17.63 -2.80 -6.81
CA TRP A 65 17.26 -1.41 -7.06
C TRP A 65 18.32 -0.63 -7.86
N GLU A 66 19.59 -0.74 -7.49
CA GLU A 66 20.68 -0.04 -8.19
C GLU A 66 20.80 -0.49 -9.66
N ASN A 67 20.66 -1.80 -9.91
CA ASN A 67 20.67 -2.36 -11.25
C ASN A 67 19.47 -1.85 -12.07
N ILE A 68 18.28 -1.82 -11.46
CA ILE A 68 17.05 -1.32 -12.09
C ILE A 68 17.20 0.16 -12.44
N THR A 69 17.72 0.98 -11.52
CA THR A 69 17.90 2.42 -11.77
C THR A 69 18.99 2.70 -12.81
N THR A 70 20.06 1.91 -12.83
CA THR A 70 21.11 2.01 -13.86
C THR A 70 20.56 1.68 -15.25
N ARG A 71 19.83 0.57 -15.38
CA ARG A 71 19.14 0.21 -16.63
C ARG A 71 18.10 1.25 -17.03
N TRP A 72 17.38 1.82 -16.07
CA TRP A 72 16.44 2.89 -16.34
C TRP A 72 17.15 4.13 -16.90
N ARG A 73 18.31 4.50 -16.35
CA ARG A 73 19.11 5.65 -16.81
C ARG A 73 19.70 5.44 -18.20
N SER A 74 19.97 4.20 -18.61
CA SER A 74 20.45 3.89 -19.97
C SER A 74 19.37 3.98 -21.05
N LEU A 75 18.08 4.06 -20.68
CA LEU A 75 17.00 4.28 -21.64
C LEU A 75 17.05 5.71 -22.22
N SER A 76 16.62 5.86 -23.47
CA SER A 76 16.49 7.18 -24.09
C SER A 76 15.51 8.07 -23.33
N LEU A 77 15.67 9.39 -23.43
CA LEU A 77 14.79 10.35 -22.76
C LEU A 77 13.33 10.21 -23.23
N GLN A 78 13.12 9.93 -24.52
CA GLN A 78 11.80 9.71 -25.11
C GLN A 78 11.10 8.50 -24.50
N VAL A 79 11.81 7.36 -24.36
CA VAL A 79 11.26 6.14 -23.76
C VAL A 79 10.91 6.39 -22.29
N ARG A 80 11.82 7.02 -21.52
CA ARG A 80 11.55 7.36 -20.11
C ARG A 80 10.35 8.28 -19.96
N HIS A 81 10.23 9.29 -20.82
CA HIS A 81 9.09 10.20 -20.81
C HIS A 81 7.79 9.48 -21.16
N GLY A 82 7.80 8.65 -22.21
CA GLY A 82 6.65 7.84 -22.62
C GLY A 82 6.14 6.93 -21.51
N ILE A 83 7.04 6.18 -20.85
CA ILE A 83 6.69 5.29 -19.73
C ILE A 83 6.12 6.09 -18.55
N ARG A 84 6.76 7.21 -18.16
CA ARG A 84 6.28 8.05 -17.05
C ARG A 84 4.90 8.63 -17.33
N THR A 85 4.72 9.22 -18.50
CA THR A 85 3.44 9.82 -18.91
C THR A 85 2.36 8.76 -19.05
N GLY A 86 2.68 7.62 -19.65
CA GLY A 86 1.76 6.48 -19.76
C GLY A 86 1.30 5.97 -18.39
N LEU A 87 2.21 5.79 -17.44
CA LEU A 87 1.87 5.40 -16.05
C LEU A 87 0.95 6.43 -15.38
N VAL A 88 1.27 7.73 -15.49
CA VAL A 88 0.47 8.79 -14.87
C VAL A 88 -0.91 8.89 -15.51
N ILE A 89 -1.02 8.82 -16.84
CA ILE A 89 -2.31 8.81 -17.55
C ILE A 89 -3.13 7.59 -17.15
N ALA A 90 -2.53 6.39 -17.15
CA ALA A 90 -3.21 5.16 -16.74
C ALA A 90 -3.70 5.25 -15.29
N PHE A 91 -2.90 5.81 -14.38
CA PHE A 91 -3.32 6.08 -13.01
C PHE A 91 -4.49 7.05 -12.95
N ILE A 92 -4.43 8.21 -13.62
CA ILE A 92 -5.51 9.20 -13.60
C ILE A 92 -6.82 8.59 -14.13
N ILE A 93 -6.77 7.90 -15.27
CA ILE A 93 -7.95 7.26 -15.88
C ILE A 93 -8.51 6.20 -14.93
N THR A 94 -7.69 5.28 -14.45
CA THR A 94 -8.17 4.19 -13.61
C THR A 94 -8.61 4.66 -12.22
N ALA A 95 -8.01 5.71 -11.67
CA ALA A 95 -8.45 6.34 -10.43
C ALA A 95 -9.80 7.06 -10.61
N ALA A 96 -9.98 7.79 -11.71
CA ALA A 96 -11.26 8.43 -12.03
C ALA A 96 -12.38 7.40 -12.23
N LEU A 97 -12.10 6.33 -12.97
CA LEU A 97 -13.04 5.21 -13.13
C LEU A 97 -13.35 4.53 -11.79
N SER A 98 -12.33 4.26 -10.97
CA SER A 98 -12.54 3.65 -9.65
C SER A 98 -13.39 4.55 -8.75
N PHE A 99 -13.13 5.86 -8.76
CA PHE A 99 -13.93 6.84 -8.02
C PHE A 99 -15.38 6.88 -8.53
N GLY A 100 -15.57 6.92 -9.85
CA GLY A 100 -16.90 6.89 -10.47
C GLY A 100 -17.69 5.62 -10.15
N LEU A 101 -17.03 4.45 -10.10
CA LEU A 101 -17.68 3.19 -9.74
C LEU A 101 -18.07 3.15 -8.26
N VAL A 102 -17.17 3.56 -7.36
CA VAL A 102 -17.41 3.50 -5.90
C VAL A 102 -18.47 4.52 -5.45
N PHE A 103 -18.41 5.74 -5.97
CA PHE A 103 -19.30 6.83 -5.55
C PHE A 103 -20.45 7.10 -6.52
N GLY A 104 -20.54 6.37 -7.64
CA GLY A 104 -21.55 6.60 -8.67
C GLY A 104 -22.98 6.42 -8.20
N HIS A 105 -23.21 5.57 -7.19
CA HIS A 105 -24.52 5.41 -6.55
C HIS A 105 -25.07 6.74 -5.99
N MET A 106 -24.20 7.68 -5.61
CA MET A 106 -24.58 9.00 -5.07
C MET A 106 -25.22 9.92 -6.12
N LEU A 107 -25.09 9.62 -7.41
CA LEU A 107 -25.76 10.38 -8.47
C LEU A 107 -27.29 10.19 -8.46
N GLY A 108 -27.78 9.13 -7.81
CA GLY A 108 -29.20 8.80 -7.72
C GLY A 108 -29.84 8.43 -9.07
N GLY A 109 -31.13 8.12 -9.02
CA GLY A 109 -31.93 7.78 -10.19
C GLY A 109 -31.43 6.55 -10.96
N GLU A 110 -31.79 6.47 -12.24
CA GLU A 110 -31.44 5.34 -13.11
C GLU A 110 -29.93 5.28 -13.43
N MET A 111 -29.25 6.44 -13.46
CA MET A 111 -27.81 6.47 -13.72
C MET A 111 -27.04 5.87 -12.53
N GLY A 112 -27.40 6.23 -11.30
CA GLY A 112 -26.78 5.67 -10.09
C GLY A 112 -26.93 4.15 -10.01
N SER A 113 -28.13 3.62 -10.28
CA SER A 113 -28.38 2.16 -10.25
C SER A 113 -27.61 1.41 -11.34
N ARG A 114 -27.48 1.98 -12.54
CA ARG A 114 -26.67 1.38 -13.62
C ARG A 114 -25.18 1.34 -13.27
N ILE A 115 -24.64 2.40 -12.65
CA ILE A 115 -23.24 2.42 -12.21
C ILE A 115 -23.02 1.43 -11.07
N ASP A 116 -23.96 1.34 -10.13
CA ASP A 116 -23.88 0.41 -9.00
C ASP A 116 -23.92 -1.06 -9.47
N ALA A 117 -24.78 -1.38 -10.44
CA ALA A 117 -24.78 -2.70 -11.07
C ALA A 117 -23.45 -3.01 -11.77
N LEU A 118 -22.85 -2.01 -12.45
CA LEU A 118 -21.53 -2.16 -13.06
C LEU A 118 -20.44 -2.38 -11.99
N HIS A 119 -20.49 -1.65 -10.88
CA HIS A 119 -19.56 -1.78 -9.76
C HIS A 119 -19.57 -3.20 -9.20
N HIS A 120 -20.75 -3.73 -8.86
CA HIS A 120 -20.90 -5.10 -8.36
C HIS A 120 -20.46 -6.17 -9.39
N GLY A 121 -20.63 -5.91 -10.68
CA GLY A 121 -20.15 -6.80 -11.74
C GLY A 121 -18.62 -6.93 -11.79
N VAL A 122 -17.90 -5.84 -11.47
CA VAL A 122 -16.44 -5.79 -11.57
C VAL A 122 -15.72 -5.97 -10.22
N GLU A 123 -16.36 -5.70 -9.08
CA GLU A 123 -15.69 -5.66 -7.77
C GLU A 123 -15.02 -6.99 -7.40
N GLN A 124 -15.59 -8.12 -7.83
CA GLN A 124 -15.05 -9.47 -7.61
C GLN A 124 -13.61 -9.61 -8.15
N TYR A 125 -13.30 -8.89 -9.23
CA TYR A 125 -11.96 -8.87 -9.84
C TYR A 125 -11.02 -7.90 -9.14
N PHE A 126 -11.46 -7.11 -8.17
CA PHE A 126 -10.65 -6.13 -7.45
C PHE A 126 -10.69 -6.30 -5.93
N GLN A 127 -11.14 -7.46 -5.44
CA GLN A 127 -11.14 -7.79 -4.01
C GLN A 127 -9.74 -7.67 -3.39
N LYS A 128 -9.67 -6.94 -2.27
CA LYS A 128 -8.42 -6.61 -1.58
C LYS A 128 -7.75 -7.84 -0.95
N ASP A 129 -8.53 -8.73 -0.36
CA ASP A 129 -8.00 -9.86 0.41
C ASP A 129 -7.40 -10.95 -0.49
N ARG A 130 -8.05 -11.21 -1.63
CA ARG A 130 -7.57 -12.17 -2.63
C ARG A 130 -6.37 -11.67 -3.43
N LEU A 131 -6.20 -10.35 -3.58
CA LEU A 131 -5.24 -9.75 -4.50
C LEU A 131 -5.28 -10.43 -5.88
N SER A 132 -6.45 -10.44 -6.50
CA SER A 132 -6.65 -10.94 -7.87
C SER A 132 -5.64 -10.33 -8.87
N PHE A 133 -5.47 -10.95 -10.04
CA PHE A 133 -4.59 -10.43 -11.09
C PHE A 133 -4.90 -8.97 -11.45
N ALA A 134 -6.17 -8.63 -11.67
CA ALA A 134 -6.56 -7.27 -12.02
C ALA A 134 -6.20 -6.27 -10.89
N ARG A 135 -6.34 -6.68 -9.62
CA ARG A 135 -5.92 -5.87 -8.47
C ARG A 135 -4.40 -5.69 -8.41
N ILE A 136 -3.62 -6.73 -8.67
CA ILE A 136 -2.15 -6.65 -8.70
C ILE A 136 -1.68 -5.72 -9.80
N ILE A 137 -2.23 -5.85 -11.02
CA ILE A 137 -1.86 -5.00 -12.16
C ILE A 137 -2.23 -3.54 -11.88
N LEU A 138 -3.47 -3.29 -11.43
CA LEU A 138 -3.93 -1.95 -11.08
C LEU A 138 -3.07 -1.35 -9.96
N GLY A 139 -2.79 -2.12 -8.91
CA GLY A 139 -1.93 -1.73 -7.81
C GLY A 139 -0.51 -1.40 -8.25
N ALA A 140 0.06 -2.18 -9.18
CA ALA A 140 1.38 -1.92 -9.74
C ALA A 140 1.40 -0.62 -10.54
N ILE A 141 0.40 -0.37 -11.39
CA ILE A 141 0.26 0.89 -12.14
C ILE A 141 0.19 2.07 -11.16
N TRP A 142 -0.68 1.98 -10.16
CA TRP A 142 -0.87 3.04 -9.17
C TRP A 142 0.39 3.28 -8.37
N PHE A 143 1.04 2.23 -7.88
CA PHE A 143 2.28 2.32 -7.13
C PHE A 143 3.37 3.02 -7.95
N TRP A 144 3.61 2.59 -9.19
CA TRP A 144 4.66 3.17 -10.03
C TRP A 144 4.33 4.59 -10.49
N ALA A 145 3.06 4.89 -10.79
CA ALA A 145 2.64 6.25 -11.13
C ALA A 145 2.83 7.20 -9.94
N LEU A 146 2.37 6.81 -8.75
CA LEU A 146 2.56 7.59 -7.52
C LEU A 146 4.04 7.72 -7.18
N PHE A 147 4.84 6.67 -7.36
CA PHE A 147 6.29 6.73 -7.18
C PHE A 147 6.93 7.77 -8.12
N VAL A 148 6.55 7.78 -9.40
CA VAL A 148 7.03 8.78 -10.39
C VAL A 148 6.61 10.19 -9.99
N LEU A 149 5.36 10.39 -9.59
CA LEU A 149 4.86 11.69 -9.14
C LEU A 149 5.59 12.16 -7.88
N PHE A 150 5.72 11.30 -6.88
CA PHE A 150 6.41 11.61 -5.63
C PHE A 150 7.86 11.99 -5.88
N ARG A 151 8.58 11.23 -6.72
CA ARG A 151 9.96 11.55 -7.13
C ARG A 151 10.06 12.86 -7.90
N ARG A 152 9.08 13.20 -8.74
CA ARG A 152 9.05 14.48 -9.47
C ARG A 152 8.84 15.67 -8.54
N TYR A 153 8.00 15.53 -7.52
CA TYR A 153 7.64 16.61 -6.59
C TYR A 153 8.37 16.54 -5.24
N GLU A 154 9.38 15.67 -5.11
CA GLU A 154 10.07 15.38 -3.85
C GLU A 154 10.61 16.65 -3.17
N ALA A 155 11.30 17.52 -3.90
CA ALA A 155 11.84 18.76 -3.36
C ALA A 155 10.75 19.69 -2.81
N TRP A 156 9.61 19.78 -3.50
CA TRP A 156 8.47 20.58 -3.06
C TRP A 156 7.79 19.95 -1.82
N LEU A 157 7.59 18.63 -1.83
CA LEU A 157 7.01 17.88 -0.73
C LEU A 157 7.87 17.97 0.53
N VAL A 158 9.19 17.83 0.40
CA VAL A 158 10.13 18.00 1.53
C VAL A 158 10.10 19.43 2.03
N LYS A 159 10.09 20.44 1.15
CA LYS A 159 10.04 21.85 1.57
C LYS A 159 8.76 22.19 2.35
N LYS A 160 7.61 21.67 1.92
CA LYS A 160 6.30 22.01 2.52
C LYS A 160 5.91 21.10 3.69
N PHE A 161 6.14 19.80 3.54
CA PHE A 161 5.67 18.76 4.45
C PHE A 161 6.79 17.96 5.10
N GLY A 162 8.07 18.29 4.85
CA GLY A 162 9.21 17.56 5.42
C GLY A 162 9.23 17.58 6.94
N TRP A 163 8.70 18.63 7.57
CA TRP A 163 8.53 18.71 9.02
C TRP A 163 7.65 17.58 9.59
N LEU A 164 6.73 17.03 8.78
CA LEU A 164 5.86 15.92 9.12
C LEU A 164 6.41 14.61 8.51
N LEU A 165 6.53 14.56 7.18
CA LEU A 165 6.85 13.35 6.42
C LEU A 165 8.22 12.77 6.80
N LEU A 166 9.26 13.60 6.92
CA LEU A 166 10.60 13.10 7.27
C LEU A 166 10.66 12.62 8.72
N ARG A 167 9.88 13.23 9.62
CA ARG A 167 9.84 12.81 11.03
C ARG A 167 9.16 11.45 11.21
N PHE A 168 8.04 11.25 10.51
CA PHE A 168 7.38 9.95 10.46
C PHE A 168 8.26 8.91 9.76
N GLY A 169 8.90 9.25 8.64
CA GLY A 169 9.74 8.31 7.89
C GLY A 169 11.02 7.89 8.63
N SER A 170 11.73 8.83 9.25
CA SER A 170 12.98 8.57 9.98
C SER A 170 12.77 7.81 11.30
N ASN A 171 11.55 7.76 11.82
CA ASN A 171 11.18 7.03 13.03
C ASN A 171 10.01 6.08 12.71
N SER A 172 10.05 5.42 11.56
CA SER A 172 8.90 4.69 11.02
C SER A 172 8.47 3.52 11.91
N LEU A 173 9.41 2.79 12.53
CA LEU A 173 9.08 1.68 13.45
C LEU A 173 8.41 2.21 14.73
N TYR A 174 8.97 3.30 15.27
CA TYR A 174 8.40 4.01 16.41
C TYR A 174 6.98 4.52 16.11
N ALA A 175 6.82 5.23 15.00
CA ALA A 175 5.54 5.78 14.56
C ALA A 175 4.50 4.67 14.35
N TYR A 176 4.90 3.56 13.71
CA TYR A 176 4.04 2.40 13.52
C TYR A 176 3.59 1.79 14.85
N THR A 177 4.52 1.57 15.77
CA THR A 177 4.22 0.99 17.10
C THR A 177 3.29 1.89 17.89
N LEU A 178 3.59 3.19 17.97
CA LEU A 178 2.76 4.16 18.67
C LEU A 178 1.36 4.26 18.03
N SER A 179 1.28 4.24 16.70
CA SER A 179 -0.01 4.23 15.99
C SER A 179 -0.85 3.01 16.35
N ALA A 180 -0.23 1.82 16.46
CA ALA A 180 -0.93 0.60 16.85
C ALA A 180 -1.51 0.70 18.29
N PHE A 181 -0.76 1.28 19.22
CA PHE A 181 -1.26 1.55 20.58
C PHE A 181 -2.42 2.55 20.57
N VAL A 182 -2.26 3.68 19.87
CA VAL A 182 -3.31 4.71 19.78
C VAL A 182 -4.59 4.12 19.19
N ILE A 183 -4.50 3.41 18.06
CA ILE A 183 -5.65 2.77 17.42
C ILE A 183 -6.31 1.75 18.35
N PHE A 184 -5.52 0.94 19.07
CA PHE A 184 -6.05 -0.03 20.03
C PHE A 184 -6.89 0.65 21.13
N PHE A 185 -6.35 1.71 21.75
CA PHE A 185 -7.09 2.44 22.78
C PHE A 185 -8.29 3.20 22.22
N THR A 186 -8.19 3.77 21.01
CA THR A 186 -9.34 4.40 20.35
C THR A 186 -10.49 3.40 20.16
N HIS A 187 -10.20 2.17 19.74
CA HIS A 187 -11.22 1.12 19.59
C HIS A 187 -11.80 0.62 20.91
N LEU A 188 -11.10 0.78 22.04
CA LEU A 188 -11.63 0.45 23.36
C LEU A 188 -12.58 1.53 23.89
N ILE A 189 -12.32 2.80 23.55
CA ILE A 189 -13.07 3.95 24.05
C ILE A 189 -14.26 4.27 23.15
N VAL A 190 -14.07 4.16 21.84
CA VAL A 190 -15.06 4.56 20.82
C VAL A 190 -15.69 3.32 20.21
N THR A 191 -16.98 3.10 20.49
CA THR A 191 -17.74 2.02 19.86
C THR A 191 -18.14 2.38 18.42
N PRO A 192 -18.08 1.42 17.46
CA PRO A 192 -18.33 1.69 16.04
C PRO A 192 -19.68 2.35 15.73
N ASN A 193 -20.71 2.06 16.53
CA ASN A 193 -22.08 2.54 16.33
C ASN A 193 -22.28 4.02 16.70
N GLU A 194 -21.28 4.68 17.31
CA GLU A 194 -21.38 6.08 17.75
C GLU A 194 -20.75 7.07 16.74
N VAL A 195 -20.12 6.56 15.67
CA VAL A 195 -19.31 7.38 14.73
C VAL A 195 -19.87 7.36 13.31
N ASP A 196 -21.18 7.55 13.17
CA ASP A 196 -21.80 7.76 11.85
C ASP A 196 -21.55 9.19 11.31
N ALA A 197 -21.24 10.13 12.19
CA ALA A 197 -20.93 11.51 11.81
C ALA A 197 -19.50 11.63 11.24
N LEU A 198 -19.39 11.99 9.95
CA LEU A 198 -18.12 12.20 9.24
C LEU A 198 -17.15 13.13 10.00
N TRP A 199 -17.67 14.18 10.63
CA TRP A 199 -16.87 15.13 11.41
C TRP A 199 -16.24 14.51 12.65
N LEU A 200 -16.96 13.62 13.32
CA LEU A 200 -16.44 12.91 14.50
C LEU A 200 -15.34 11.94 14.08
N ASN A 201 -15.54 11.21 12.98
CA ASN A 201 -14.52 10.33 12.41
C ASN A 201 -13.25 11.10 12.01
N LEU A 202 -13.43 12.26 11.37
CA LEU A 202 -12.32 13.16 11.02
C LEU A 202 -11.59 13.66 12.27
N LEU A 203 -12.33 14.11 13.30
CA LEU A 203 -11.75 14.61 14.55
C LEU A 203 -10.95 13.52 15.27
N ILE A 204 -11.49 12.31 15.38
CA ILE A 204 -10.80 11.16 15.99
C ILE A 204 -9.53 10.83 15.20
N SER A 205 -9.62 10.77 13.87
CA SER A 205 -8.48 10.47 13.00
C SER A 205 -7.37 11.52 13.11
N VAL A 206 -7.73 12.81 13.08
CA VAL A 206 -6.79 13.93 13.27
C VAL A 206 -6.16 13.89 14.66
N SER A 207 -6.95 13.61 15.69
CA SER A 207 -6.47 13.50 17.08
C SER A 207 -5.49 12.34 17.24
N ALA A 208 -5.79 11.18 16.66
CA ALA A 208 -4.90 10.03 16.68
C ALA A 208 -3.55 10.36 16.02
N ILE A 209 -3.58 11.00 14.84
CA ILE A 209 -2.35 11.44 14.15
C ILE A 209 -1.59 12.48 14.99
N ALA A 210 -2.29 13.42 15.62
CA ALA A 210 -1.69 14.45 16.46
C ALA A 210 -0.99 13.85 17.69
N ILE A 211 -1.58 12.83 18.33
CA ILE A 211 -0.98 12.09 19.45
C ILE A 211 0.30 11.40 18.99
N VAL A 212 0.26 10.68 17.86
CA VAL A 212 1.44 10.00 17.31
C VAL A 212 2.54 11.01 16.98
N PHE A 213 2.18 12.12 16.32
CA PHE A 213 3.12 13.19 15.99
C PHE A 213 3.72 13.84 17.24
N GLY A 214 2.92 14.09 18.27
CA GLY A 214 3.37 14.58 19.57
C GLY A 214 4.36 13.62 20.23
N GLY A 215 4.07 12.32 20.21
CA GLY A 215 4.95 11.27 20.74
C GLY A 215 6.28 11.15 19.97
N ILE A 216 6.27 11.34 18.65
CA ILE A 216 7.51 11.41 17.84
C ILE A 216 8.32 12.66 18.21
N ARG A 217 7.66 13.81 18.34
CA ARG A 217 8.32 15.11 18.62
C ARG A 217 8.97 15.13 20.00
N THR A 218 8.30 14.57 21.00
CA THR A 218 8.77 14.55 22.40
C THR A 218 9.74 13.41 22.69
N LYS A 219 9.92 12.47 21.74
CA LYS A 219 10.74 11.27 21.90
C LYS A 219 10.35 10.42 23.12
N PHE A 220 9.09 10.51 23.54
CA PHE A 220 8.59 10.03 24.83
C PHE A 220 8.92 8.56 25.12
N LEU A 221 8.99 7.70 24.09
CA LEU A 221 9.30 6.26 24.23
C LEU A 221 10.53 5.81 23.43
N MET A 222 11.34 6.74 22.90
CA MET A 222 12.48 6.38 22.03
C MET A 222 13.61 5.63 22.76
N ASN A 223 13.58 5.59 24.10
CA ASN A 223 14.52 4.81 24.90
C ASN A 223 14.11 3.33 25.03
N ILE A 224 12.86 2.99 24.68
CA ILE A 224 12.29 1.64 24.82
C ILE A 224 12.05 1.01 23.44
N ILE A 225 11.64 1.82 22.46
CA ILE A 225 11.30 1.35 21.11
C ILE A 225 12.39 1.79 20.12
N PRO A 226 13.04 0.85 19.40
CA PRO A 226 14.03 1.18 18.38
C PRO A 226 13.42 2.01 17.24
N ARG A 227 14.27 2.82 16.59
CA ARG A 227 13.86 3.74 15.50
C ARG A 227 13.60 3.02 14.19
#